data_AF-A0A099D226-F1
#
_entry.id   AF-A0A099D226-F1
#
_cell.length_a   1.000
_cell.length_b   1.000
_cell.length_c   1.000
_cell.angle_alpha   90.00
_cell.angle_beta   90.00
_cell.angle_gamma   90.00
#
_symmetry.space_group_name_H-M   'P 1'
#
loop_
_entity.id
_entity.type
_entity.pdbx_description
1 polymer ?
#
loop_
_entity_poly.entity_id
_entity_poly.type
_entity_poly.pdbx_seq_one_letter_code
_entity_poly.pdbx_strand_id
1 'polypeptide(L)'
;MPTRPISRYFNYGLTFRWAQGDREIAVKRGYVVEGNPFIEVARPKHFTIADRPNEDPARDRDTWIAAIPANPSDWDKPGSLARLAESWAAANPRSLPAENRTEGGTSQRR
;
A
#
# COMPACT_ATOMS: atom_id res chain seq x y z
N MET A 1 13.69 7.17 -19.05
CA MET A 1 13.36 8.19 -18.03
C MET A 1 14.00 7.77 -16.73
N PRO A 2 14.56 8.68 -15.91
CA PRO A 2 15.05 8.29 -14.59
C PRO A 2 13.88 7.74 -13.77
N THR A 3 14.08 6.57 -13.18
CA THR A 3 13.11 5.91 -12.31
C THR A 3 12.97 6.73 -11.03
N ARG A 4 11.80 7.35 -10.82
CA ARG A 4 11.54 8.12 -9.60
C ARG A 4 11.65 7.16 -8.39
N PRO A 5 12.27 7.59 -7.27
CA PRO A 5 12.28 6.80 -6.04
C PRO A 5 10.87 6.38 -5.61
N ILE A 6 10.75 5.15 -5.12
CA ILE A 6 9.47 4.58 -4.68
C ILE A 6 9.61 4.12 -3.22
N SER A 7 8.64 4.49 -2.40
CA SER A 7 8.49 3.95 -1.05
C SER A 7 7.34 2.93 -1.04
N ARG A 8 7.52 1.82 -0.33
CA ARG A 8 6.50 0.79 -0.17
C ARG A 8 6.26 0.43 1.28
N TYR A 9 5.00 0.22 1.62
CA TYR A 9 4.58 -0.34 2.90
C TYR A 9 3.66 -1.51 2.62
N PHE A 10 4.03 -2.71 3.06
CA PHE A 10 3.21 -3.90 2.91
C PHE A 10 2.61 -4.25 4.26
N ASN A 11 1.29 -4.24 4.36
CA ASN A 11 0.58 -4.66 5.56
C ASN A 11 -0.87 -5.05 5.21
N TYR A 12 -1.53 -5.83 6.06
CA TYR A 12 -2.90 -6.28 5.84
C TYR A 12 -3.09 -7.03 4.50
N GLY A 13 -2.06 -7.69 3.97
CA GLY A 13 -2.07 -8.30 2.63
C GLY A 13 -2.14 -7.30 1.46
N LEU A 14 -1.94 -6.02 1.73
CA LEU A 14 -1.95 -4.92 0.76
C LEU A 14 -0.59 -4.25 0.65
N THR A 15 -0.27 -3.81 -0.56
CA THR A 15 0.89 -2.98 -0.87
C THR A 15 0.45 -1.55 -1.05
N PHE A 16 0.99 -0.65 -0.24
CA PHE A 16 0.84 0.79 -0.37
C PHE A 16 2.11 1.36 -1.01
N ARG A 17 1.99 1.94 -2.20
CA ARG A 17 3.13 2.43 -2.99
C ARG A 17 3.03 3.92 -3.21
N TRP A 18 4.12 4.62 -2.95
CA TRP A 18 4.22 6.06 -3.19
C TRP A 18 5.48 6.39 -3.97
N ALA A 19 5.34 6.87 -5.20
CA ALA A 19 6.47 7.39 -5.96
C ALA A 19 6.72 8.86 -5.63
N GLN A 20 7.98 9.27 -5.64
CA GLN A 20 8.35 10.65 -5.35
C GLN A 20 7.64 11.63 -6.29
N GLY A 21 7.01 12.65 -5.72
CA GLY A 21 6.26 13.66 -6.45
C GLY A 21 4.79 13.30 -6.75
N ASP A 22 4.37 12.06 -6.49
CA ASP A 22 2.96 11.68 -6.68
C ASP A 22 2.06 12.27 -5.59
N ARG A 23 0.85 12.68 -6.01
CA ARG A 23 -0.21 13.19 -5.13
C ARG A 23 -1.11 12.09 -4.56
N GLU A 24 -0.82 10.84 -4.91
CA GLU A 24 -1.62 9.69 -4.53
C GLU A 24 -0.70 8.54 -4.14
N ILE A 25 -1.13 7.77 -3.13
CA ILE A 25 -0.56 6.49 -2.78
C ILE A 25 -1.43 5.42 -3.43
N ALA A 26 -0.81 4.54 -4.21
CA ALA A 26 -1.49 3.41 -4.83
C ALA A 26 -1.71 2.30 -3.79
N VAL A 27 -2.92 1.77 -3.70
CA VAL A 27 -3.22 0.56 -2.93
C VAL A 27 -3.37 -0.62 -3.88
N LYS A 28 -2.60 -1.68 -3.66
CA LYS A 28 -2.59 -2.90 -4.48
C LYS A 28 -2.68 -4.15 -3.60
N ARG A 29 -3.12 -5.28 -4.15
CA ARG A 29 -3.14 -6.58 -3.43
C ARG A 29 -1.86 -7.35 -3.70
N GLY A 30 -1.15 -7.83 -2.67
CA GLY A 30 -0.17 -8.93 -2.79
C GLY A 30 0.97 -8.83 -3.82
N TYR A 31 1.19 -7.70 -4.51
CA TYR A 31 2.23 -7.59 -5.55
C TYR A 31 3.35 -6.61 -5.20
N VAL A 32 4.53 -6.91 -5.74
CA VAL A 32 5.68 -6.00 -5.83
C VAL A 32 6.05 -5.81 -7.29
N VAL A 33 6.52 -4.62 -7.64
CA VAL A 33 7.00 -4.30 -8.98
C VAL A 33 8.50 -4.57 -9.06
N GLU A 34 8.89 -5.57 -9.85
CA GLU A 34 10.31 -5.81 -10.19
C GLU A 34 10.70 -4.92 -11.39
N GLY A 35 11.68 -4.03 -11.17
CA GLY A 35 12.20 -3.14 -12.21
C GLY A 35 12.54 -1.71 -11.75
N ASN A 36 12.18 -1.33 -10.52
CA ASN A 36 12.51 -0.02 -9.94
C ASN A 36 13.14 -0.17 -8.55
N PRO A 37 14.18 0.63 -8.20
CA PRO A 37 14.69 0.68 -6.84
C PRO A 37 13.61 1.26 -5.90
N PHE A 38 13.38 0.59 -4.76
CA PHE A 38 12.40 1.02 -3.76
C PHE A 38 12.97 0.97 -2.34
N ILE A 39 12.35 1.75 -1.46
CA ILE A 39 12.55 1.70 -0.01
C ILE A 39 11.41 0.88 0.60
N GLU A 40 11.74 -0.24 1.23
CA GLU A 40 10.78 -1.02 2.01
C GLU A 40 10.63 -0.41 3.40
N VAL A 41 9.46 0.16 3.67
CA VAL A 41 9.11 0.75 4.98
C VAL A 41 8.70 -0.34 5.97
N ALA A 42 7.93 -1.35 5.51
CA ALA A 42 7.59 -2.53 6.30
C ALA A 42 7.14 -3.70 5.42
N ARG A 43 7.39 -4.92 5.89
CA ARG A 43 6.89 -6.18 5.33
C ARG A 43 6.72 -7.25 6.43
N PRO A 44 5.50 -7.50 6.93
CA PRO A 44 5.24 -8.59 7.86
C PRO A 44 5.51 -9.95 7.24
N LYS A 45 6.05 -10.88 8.03
CA LYS A 45 6.47 -12.22 7.56
C LYS A 45 5.34 -13.16 7.14
N HIS A 46 4.11 -12.89 7.60
CA HIS A 46 2.96 -13.78 7.42
C HIS A 46 2.18 -13.51 6.13
N PHE A 47 2.55 -12.49 5.35
CA PHE A 47 1.90 -12.19 4.10
C PHE A 47 2.78 -12.56 2.91
N THR A 48 2.18 -13.21 1.91
CA THR A 48 2.85 -13.54 0.65
C THR A 48 2.84 -12.33 -0.28
N ILE A 49 4.00 -12.02 -0.84
CA ILE A 49 4.17 -11.05 -1.92
C ILE A 49 4.57 -11.82 -3.16
N ALA A 50 3.92 -11.55 -4.29
CA ALA A 50 4.32 -12.02 -5.60
C ALA A 50 4.85 -10.85 -6.44
N ASP A 51 6.07 -10.97 -6.94
CA ASP A 51 6.60 -9.98 -7.87
C ASP A 51 5.86 -10.02 -9.22
N ARG A 52 5.62 -8.85 -9.80
CA ARG A 52 5.08 -8.64 -11.13
C ARG A 52 6.17 -8.02 -11.99
N PRO A 53 6.99 -8.85 -12.65
CA PRO A 53 8.05 -8.34 -13.51
C PRO A 53 7.43 -7.56 -14.68
N ASN A 54 8.06 -6.44 -15.05
CA ASN A 54 7.68 -5.57 -16.16
C ASN A 54 6.45 -4.68 -15.96
N GLU A 55 5.90 -4.60 -14.75
CA GLU A 55 4.86 -3.62 -14.45
C GLU A 55 5.50 -2.22 -14.32
N ASP A 56 5.03 -1.24 -15.09
CA ASP A 56 5.52 0.14 -14.99
C ASP A 56 4.69 0.92 -13.94
N PRO A 57 5.29 1.37 -12.82
CA PRO A 57 4.59 2.13 -11.80
C PRO A 57 3.92 3.41 -12.29
N ALA A 58 4.37 3.97 -13.43
CA ALA A 58 3.76 5.15 -14.04
C ALA A 58 2.53 4.81 -14.91
N ARG A 59 2.30 3.53 -15.22
CA ARG A 59 1.28 3.07 -16.17
C ARG A 59 0.45 1.89 -15.67
N ASP A 60 0.37 1.69 -14.36
CA ASP A 60 -0.32 0.56 -13.73
C ASP A 60 -1.60 0.95 -12.97
N ARG A 61 -2.17 2.13 -13.24
CA ARG A 61 -3.32 2.67 -12.50
C ARG A 61 -4.54 1.76 -12.55
N ASP A 62 -4.70 0.96 -13.60
CA ASP A 62 -5.75 -0.05 -13.76
C ASP A 62 -5.67 -1.19 -12.72
N THR A 63 -4.48 -1.39 -12.13
CA THR A 63 -4.25 -2.43 -11.13
C THR A 63 -4.49 -1.96 -9.69
N TRP A 64 -4.79 -0.67 -9.50
CA TRP A 64 -5.01 -0.08 -8.19
C TRP A 64 -6.41 -0.46 -7.70
N ILE A 65 -6.51 -0.93 -6.45
CA ILE A 65 -7.81 -1.15 -5.81
C ILE A 65 -8.35 0.13 -5.15
N ALA A 66 -7.46 1.09 -4.86
CA ALA A 66 -7.79 2.41 -4.35
C ALA A 66 -6.61 3.37 -4.57
N ALA A 67 -6.92 4.66 -4.49
CA ALA A 67 -5.94 5.75 -4.43
C ALA A 67 -6.16 6.55 -3.14
N ILE A 68 -5.09 6.75 -2.37
CA ILE A 68 -5.13 7.57 -1.15
C ILE A 68 -4.52 8.93 -1.49
N PRO A 69 -5.26 10.04 -1.34
CA PRO A 69 -4.68 11.37 -1.51
C PRO A 69 -3.50 11.58 -0.55
N ALA A 70 -2.41 12.14 -1.06
CA ALA A 70 -1.21 12.42 -0.30
C ALA A 70 -0.56 13.73 -0.75
N ASN A 71 0.13 14.41 0.15
CA ASN A 71 0.90 15.60 -0.18
C ASN A 71 2.30 15.18 -0.67
N PRO A 72 2.70 15.47 -1.93
CA PRO A 72 4.01 15.08 -2.45
C PRO A 72 5.19 15.52 -1.60
N SER A 73 5.06 16.63 -0.87
CA SER A 73 6.10 17.15 0.04
C SER A 73 6.28 16.33 1.32
N ASP A 74 5.44 15.33 1.56
CA ASP A 74 5.53 14.44 2.72
C ASP A 74 6.17 13.08 2.36
N TRP A 75 6.59 12.90 1.10
CA TRP A 75 7.07 11.62 0.58
C TRP A 75 8.30 11.07 1.33
N ASP A 76 9.24 11.94 1.68
CA ASP A 76 10.48 11.61 2.40
C ASP A 76 10.34 11.69 3.93
N LYS A 77 9.17 12.13 4.43
CA LYS A 77 8.95 12.27 5.87
C LYS A 77 8.89 10.89 6.53
N PRO A 78 9.67 10.65 7.58
CA PRO A 78 9.67 9.38 8.30
C PRO A 78 8.25 8.99 8.75
N GLY A 79 7.84 7.78 8.38
CA GLY A 79 6.54 7.22 8.81
C GLY A 79 5.30 7.79 8.11
N SER A 80 5.40 8.81 7.24
CA SER A 80 4.23 9.38 6.55
C SER A 80 3.47 8.33 5.73
N LEU A 81 4.18 7.50 4.97
CA LEU A 81 3.56 6.42 4.19
C LEU A 81 2.82 5.42 5.10
N ALA A 82 3.48 4.94 6.16
CA ALA A 82 2.88 3.97 7.08
C ALA A 82 1.63 4.55 7.75
N ARG A 83 1.70 5.79 8.24
CA ARG A 83 0.56 6.46 8.89
C ARG A 83 -0.64 6.62 7.95
N LEU A 84 -0.42 7.04 6.71
CA LEU A 84 -1.49 7.19 5.72
C LEU A 84 -2.09 5.83 5.33
N ALA A 85 -1.25 4.81 5.17
CA ALA A 85 -1.68 3.45 4.89
C ALA A 85 -2.53 2.86 6.03
N GLU A 86 -2.07 2.97 7.27
CA GLU A 86 -2.76 2.48 8.48
C GLU A 86 -4.09 3.21 8.69
N SER A 87 -4.10 4.54 8.54
CA SER A 87 -5.34 5.33 8.63
C SER A 87 -6.36 4.93 7.58
N TRP A 88 -5.91 4.68 6.34
CA TRP A 88 -6.81 4.23 5.28
C TRP A 88 -7.32 2.81 5.54
N ALA A 89 -6.46 1.88 5.96
CA ALA A 89 -6.83 0.50 6.25
C ALA A 89 -7.88 0.42 7.36
N ALA A 90 -7.71 1.21 8.43
CA ALA A 90 -8.66 1.31 9.53
C ALA A 90 -10.04 1.83 9.08
N ALA A 91 -10.07 2.77 8.12
CA ALA A 91 -11.32 3.30 7.55
C ALA A 91 -11.96 2.39 6.49
N ASN A 92 -11.22 1.42 5.94
CA ASN A 92 -11.64 0.58 4.82
C ASN A 92 -11.53 -0.93 5.13
N PRO A 93 -12.16 -1.44 6.20
CA PRO A 93 -12.00 -2.83 6.62
C PRO A 93 -12.44 -3.83 5.53
N ARG A 94 -13.44 -3.50 4.71
CA ARG A 94 -13.93 -4.38 3.62
C ARG A 94 -12.91 -4.60 2.50
N SER A 95 -11.99 -3.66 2.32
CA SER A 95 -10.94 -3.71 1.31
C SER A 95 -9.77 -4.62 1.72
N LEU A 96 -9.72 -4.99 3.01
CA LEU A 96 -8.74 -5.91 3.54
C LEU A 96 -9.13 -7.37 3.19
N PRO A 97 -8.14 -8.27 3.03
CA PRO A 97 -8.36 -9.72 2.97
C PRO A 97 -9.21 -10.18 4.17
N ALA A 98 -10.02 -11.22 3.98
CA ALA A 98 -11.00 -11.66 4.98
C ALA A 98 -10.38 -11.92 6.37
N GLU A 99 -9.16 -12.45 6.41
CA GLU A 99 -8.38 -12.71 7.63
C GLU A 99 -8.01 -11.45 8.43
N ASN A 100 -8.00 -10.27 7.79
CA ASN A 100 -7.66 -8.98 8.39
C ASN A 100 -8.88 -8.07 8.58
N ARG A 101 -10.08 -8.53 8.25
CA ARG A 101 -11.29 -7.80 8.56
C ARG A 101 -11.51 -7.96 10.06
N THR A 102 -11.28 -6.91 10.83
CA THR A 102 -11.80 -6.83 12.19
C THR A 102 -13.32 -6.85 12.06
N GLU A 103 -13.91 -8.04 12.12
CA GLU A 103 -15.33 -8.19 12.29
C GLU A 103 -15.64 -7.56 13.65
N GLY A 104 -16.19 -6.35 13.63
CA GLY A 104 -16.88 -5.74 14.76
C GLY A 104 -18.16 -6.52 15.07
N GLY A 105 -18.03 -7.83 15.25
CA GLY A 105 -19.08 -8.73 15.69
C GLY A 105 -19.34 -8.43 17.16
N THR A 106 -20.32 -7.56 17.38
CA THR A 106 -20.95 -7.33 18.66
C THR A 106 -21.45 -8.68 19.19
N SER A 107 -20.64 -9.38 19.96
CA SER A 107 -21.08 -10.50 20.77
C SER A 107 -21.84 -9.93 21.97
N GLN A 108 -23.06 -9.48 21.73
CA GLN A 108 -24.05 -9.28 22.78
C GLN A 108 -24.56 -10.69 23.16
N ARG A 109 -23.82 -11.37 24.04
CA ARG A 109 -24.36 -12.55 24.73
C ARG A 109 -25.24 -12.07 25.87
N ARG A 110 -26.53 -12.43 25.75
CA ARG A 110 -27.51 -12.45 26.82
C ARG A 110 -27.07 -13.35 27.97
#